data_AF-A0A9X0AC87-F1
#
_entry.id   AF-A0A9X0AC87-F1
#
_cell.length_a   1.000
_cell.length_b   1.000
_cell.length_c   1.000
_cell.angle_alpha   90.00
_cell.angle_beta   90.00
_cell.angle_gamma   90.00
#
_symmetry.space_group_name_H-M   'P 1'
#
loop_
_entity.id
_entity.type
_entity.pdbx_description
1 polymer ?
#
loop_
_entity_poly.entity_id
_entity_poly.type
_entity_poly.pdbx_seq_one_letter_code
_entity_poly.pdbx_strand_id
1 'polypeptide(L)'
;MPRDKGASKDNVDLWVADVIEQSSPPQSSSAKDAILGLSQTKLQEILTEIIRENDSIRHEFEKKALVELRHVIPYHSSTEIELDENAVESHLGPIDEAASKVLVPRFAICENDTCGKMFDVSSNSGRLCRRHLGSIMIFKLAACWKQHNTEEWTFDYWHYSEEYAYREGFMWSCCDADPDNPGCRKTRHRSRYPQDLAKSHRY
;
A
#
# COMPACT_ATOMS: atom_id res chain seq x y z
N MET A 1 -54.34 -20.71 -39.12
CA MET A 1 -54.21 -21.43 -37.83
C MET A 1 -53.53 -20.50 -36.85
N PRO A 2 -54.21 -20.02 -35.79
CA PRO A 2 -53.62 -19.14 -34.80
C PRO A 2 -52.87 -19.99 -33.76
N ARG A 3 -51.65 -19.58 -33.39
CA ARG A 3 -50.90 -20.16 -32.25
C ARG A 3 -51.19 -19.33 -31.01
N ASP A 4 -51.77 -19.99 -30.02
CA ASP A 4 -52.02 -19.48 -28.67
C ASP A 4 -50.74 -18.97 -28.01
N LYS A 5 -50.82 -17.75 -27.46
CA LYS A 5 -49.83 -17.16 -26.56
C LYS A 5 -50.24 -17.51 -25.13
N GLY A 6 -49.58 -18.51 -24.54
CA GLY A 6 -49.68 -18.80 -23.12
C GLY A 6 -48.94 -17.74 -22.31
N ALA A 7 -49.69 -16.93 -21.56
CA ALA A 7 -49.17 -16.00 -20.57
C ALA A 7 -48.64 -16.77 -19.36
N SER A 8 -47.32 -16.75 -19.16
CA SER A 8 -46.68 -17.19 -17.92
C SER A 8 -46.90 -16.09 -16.87
N LYS A 9 -47.64 -16.42 -15.82
CA LYS A 9 -47.89 -15.52 -14.69
C LYS A 9 -46.59 -15.24 -13.95
N ASP A 10 -46.32 -13.97 -13.79
CA ASP A 10 -45.25 -13.41 -12.98
C ASP A 10 -45.40 -13.87 -11.52
N ASN A 11 -44.43 -14.64 -11.04
CA ASN A 11 -44.25 -14.90 -9.62
C ASN A 11 -43.23 -13.88 -9.10
N VAL A 12 -43.70 -12.67 -8.81
CA VAL A 12 -42.91 -11.64 -8.13
C VAL A 12 -42.96 -11.97 -6.64
N ASP A 13 -42.13 -12.91 -6.23
CA ASP A 13 -41.86 -13.12 -4.81
C ASP A 13 -41.15 -11.87 -4.27
N LEU A 14 -41.92 -11.09 -3.52
CA LEU A 14 -41.47 -10.02 -2.63
C LEU A 14 -40.53 -10.62 -1.57
N TRP A 15 -39.24 -10.64 -1.86
CA TRP A 15 -38.21 -10.77 -0.82
C TRP A 15 -37.89 -9.36 -0.32
N VAL A 16 -38.74 -8.85 0.57
CA VAL A 16 -38.37 -7.72 1.43
C VAL A 16 -37.35 -8.28 2.41
N ALA A 17 -36.07 -8.17 2.05
CA ALA A 17 -35.00 -8.41 2.99
C ALA A 17 -35.11 -7.34 4.07
N ASP A 18 -35.58 -7.74 5.25
CA ASP A 18 -35.40 -6.99 6.48
C ASP A 18 -33.89 -6.77 6.65
N VAL A 19 -33.43 -5.60 6.23
CA VAL A 19 -32.12 -5.07 6.61
C VAL A 19 -32.25 -4.77 8.09
N ILE A 20 -32.00 -5.79 8.92
CA ILE A 20 -31.77 -5.61 10.34
C ILE A 20 -30.52 -4.75 10.43
N GLU A 21 -30.74 -3.45 10.59
CA GLU A 21 -29.72 -2.46 10.89
C GLU A 21 -29.14 -2.86 12.25
N GLN A 22 -28.09 -3.69 12.23
CA GLN A 22 -27.40 -4.13 13.43
C GLN A 22 -26.73 -2.90 14.04
N SER A 23 -27.46 -2.23 14.94
CA SER A 23 -26.94 -1.14 15.75
C SER A 23 -25.73 -1.69 16.50
N SER A 24 -24.54 -1.21 16.13
CA SER A 24 -23.32 -1.60 16.82
C SER A 24 -23.48 -1.24 18.30
N PRO A 25 -23.15 -2.15 19.24
CA PRO A 25 -23.29 -1.87 20.66
C PRO A 25 -22.49 -0.62 21.02
N PRO A 26 -23.00 0.22 21.94
CA PRO A 26 -22.32 1.45 22.34
C PRO A 26 -20.92 1.10 22.87
N GLN A 27 -19.89 1.56 22.16
CA GLN A 27 -18.52 1.35 22.57
C GLN A 27 -18.26 2.20 23.81
N SER A 28 -17.87 1.56 24.91
CA SER A 28 -17.41 2.26 26.13
C SER A 28 -16.24 3.16 25.78
N SER A 29 -16.35 4.47 26.06
CA SER A 29 -15.26 5.44 25.86
C SER A 29 -14.00 5.01 26.62
N SER A 30 -14.17 4.45 27.83
CA SER A 30 -13.08 3.97 28.67
C SER A 30 -12.22 2.89 28.00
N ALA A 31 -12.82 2.01 27.19
CA ALA A 31 -12.06 0.97 26.49
C ALA A 31 -11.20 1.54 25.35
N LYS A 32 -11.69 2.59 24.67
CA LYS A 32 -10.92 3.26 23.61
C LYS A 32 -9.70 3.97 24.18
N ASP A 33 -9.88 4.70 25.28
CA ASP A 33 -8.80 5.42 25.94
C ASP A 33 -7.73 4.45 26.45
N ALA A 34 -8.14 3.30 27.01
CA ALA A 34 -7.22 2.25 27.41
C ALA A 34 -6.38 1.73 26.22
N ILE A 35 -7.00 1.46 25.07
CA ILE A 35 -6.28 0.99 23.86
C ILE A 35 -5.28 2.04 23.37
N LEU A 36 -5.67 3.33 23.34
CA LEU A 36 -4.80 4.41 22.89
C LEU A 36 -3.61 4.65 23.85
N GLY A 37 -3.75 4.29 25.12
CA GLY A 37 -2.68 4.37 26.12
C GLY A 37 -1.69 3.20 26.09
N LEU A 38 -1.97 2.11 25.36
CA LEU A 38 -1.09 0.95 25.30
C LEU A 38 0.07 1.16 24.30
N SER A 39 1.23 0.61 24.63
CA SER A 39 2.32 0.47 23.65
C SER A 39 1.93 -0.53 22.56
N GLN A 40 2.51 -0.38 21.38
CA GLN A 40 2.28 -1.29 20.25
C GLN A 40 2.55 -2.76 20.64
N THR A 41 3.64 -3.03 21.36
CA THR A 41 3.98 -4.36 21.86
C THR A 41 2.89 -4.91 22.77
N LYS A 42 2.41 -4.11 23.73
CA LYS A 42 1.39 -4.58 24.67
C LYS A 42 0.05 -4.83 24.00
N LEU A 43 -0.30 -4.00 23.03
CA LEU A 43 -1.49 -4.21 22.20
C LEU A 43 -1.40 -5.51 21.40
N GLN A 44 -0.24 -5.80 20.81
CA GLN A 44 0.00 -7.05 20.07
C GLN A 44 -0.12 -8.28 20.98
N GLU A 45 0.44 -8.24 22.19
CA GLU A 45 0.30 -9.33 23.17
C GLU A 45 -1.17 -9.62 23.50
N ILE A 46 -1.92 -8.58 23.90
CA ILE A 46 -3.33 -8.71 24.28
C ILE A 46 -4.16 -9.21 23.10
N LEU A 47 -3.95 -8.65 21.90
CA LEU A 47 -4.68 -9.08 20.70
C LEU A 47 -4.39 -10.54 20.36
N THR A 48 -3.13 -10.98 20.50
CA THR A 48 -2.74 -12.37 20.25
C THR A 48 -3.43 -13.32 21.22
N GLU A 49 -3.52 -12.94 22.51
CA GLU A 49 -4.22 -13.71 23.54
C GLU A 49 -5.72 -13.83 23.23
N ILE A 50 -6.38 -12.72 22.88
CA ILE A 50 -7.80 -12.70 22.51
C ILE A 50 -8.08 -13.57 21.27
N ILE A 51 -7.23 -13.47 20.23
CA ILE A 51 -7.37 -14.27 19.00
C ILE A 51 -7.18 -15.77 19.29
N ARG A 52 -6.27 -16.11 20.20
CA ARG A 52 -6.02 -17.49 20.61
C ARG A 52 -7.22 -18.10 21.32
N GLU A 53 -7.90 -17.32 22.15
CA GLU A 53 -8.98 -17.81 23.03
C GLU A 53 -10.37 -17.75 22.41
N ASN A 54 -10.54 -17.01 21.31
CA ASN A 54 -11.85 -16.80 20.69
C ASN A 54 -11.83 -17.05 19.18
N ASP A 55 -12.37 -18.20 18.78
CA ASP A 55 -12.46 -18.64 17.38
C ASP A 55 -13.24 -17.67 16.48
N SER A 56 -14.30 -17.05 17.00
CA SER A 56 -15.08 -16.08 16.24
C SER A 56 -14.28 -14.81 15.95
N ILE A 57 -13.51 -14.34 16.93
CA ILE A 57 -12.62 -13.18 16.76
C ILE A 57 -11.49 -13.54 15.80
N ARG A 58 -10.90 -14.75 15.92
CA ARG A 58 -9.88 -15.23 14.98
C ARG A 58 -10.37 -15.21 13.55
N HIS A 59 -11.55 -15.78 13.29
CA HIS A 59 -12.13 -15.83 11.95
C HIS A 59 -12.37 -14.42 11.36
N GLU A 60 -12.97 -13.52 12.14
CA GLU A 60 -13.19 -12.14 11.71
C GLU A 60 -11.88 -11.36 11.53
N PHE A 61 -10.88 -11.63 12.35
CA PHE A 61 -9.55 -11.05 12.22
C PHE A 61 -8.87 -11.52 10.92
N GLU A 62 -8.82 -12.84 10.67
CA GLU A 62 -8.22 -13.42 9.47
C GLU A 62 -8.89 -12.86 8.20
N LYS A 63 -10.21 -12.78 8.17
CA LYS A 63 -10.98 -12.20 7.07
C LYS A 63 -10.63 -10.73 6.77
N LYS A 64 -10.26 -9.96 7.79
CA LYS A 64 -9.92 -8.53 7.65
C LYS A 64 -8.42 -8.29 7.43
N ALA A 65 -7.57 -9.10 8.03
CA ALA A 65 -6.12 -8.91 8.06
C ALA A 65 -5.40 -9.71 6.98
N LEU A 66 -6.02 -10.76 6.44
CA LEU A 66 -5.47 -11.62 5.41
C LEU A 66 -6.26 -11.50 4.10
N VAL A 67 -5.59 -11.83 3.01
CA VAL A 67 -6.18 -11.92 1.68
C VAL A 67 -5.55 -13.10 0.95
N GLU A 68 -6.34 -13.78 0.12
CA GLU A 68 -5.80 -14.82 -0.76
C GLU A 68 -4.84 -14.21 -1.81
N LEU A 69 -3.75 -14.92 -2.10
CA LEU A 69 -2.70 -14.47 -3.00
C LEU A 69 -3.22 -14.06 -4.39
N ARG A 70 -4.25 -14.75 -4.91
CA ARG A 70 -4.88 -14.42 -6.20
C ARG A 70 -5.54 -13.05 -6.26
N HIS A 71 -5.90 -12.47 -5.12
CA HIS A 71 -6.49 -11.13 -5.04
C HIS A 71 -5.44 -10.04 -4.81
N VAL A 72 -4.17 -10.40 -4.63
CA VAL A 72 -3.07 -9.44 -4.52
C VAL A 72 -2.82 -8.84 -5.90
N ILE A 73 -2.84 -7.51 -5.99
CA ILE A 73 -2.51 -6.81 -7.23
C ILE A 73 -0.99 -6.54 -7.23
N PRO A 74 -0.20 -7.29 -8.02
CA PRO A 74 1.24 -7.15 -8.01
C PRO A 74 1.68 -5.79 -8.56
N TYR A 75 2.85 -5.36 -8.07
CA TYR A 75 3.59 -4.28 -8.69
C TYR A 75 4.21 -4.78 -10.01
N HIS A 76 3.97 -4.07 -11.11
CA HIS A 76 4.67 -4.29 -12.37
C HIS A 76 5.70 -3.19 -12.55
N SER A 77 6.98 -3.57 -12.58
CA SER A 77 8.11 -2.64 -12.77
C SER A 77 8.17 -2.06 -14.18
N SER A 78 7.52 -2.69 -15.16
CA SER A 78 7.45 -2.29 -16.57
C SER A 78 6.48 -1.11 -16.80
N THR A 79 6.81 0.04 -16.23
CA THR A 79 5.99 1.28 -16.31
C THR A 79 6.41 2.28 -17.38
N GLU A 80 7.08 1.85 -18.44
CA GLU A 80 7.15 2.65 -19.68
C GLU A 80 6.08 2.28 -20.70
N ILE A 81 5.43 1.12 -20.56
CA ILE A 81 4.38 0.76 -21.48
C ILE A 81 3.09 1.38 -20.91
N GLU A 82 2.45 2.25 -21.68
CA GLU A 82 1.04 2.62 -21.52
C GLU A 82 0.21 1.34 -21.68
N LEU A 83 0.24 0.49 -20.66
CA LEU A 83 -0.41 -0.82 -20.70
C LEU A 83 -1.91 -0.59 -20.60
N ASP A 84 -2.54 -0.76 -21.76
CA ASP A 84 -3.87 -1.31 -21.94
C ASP A 84 -4.25 -2.14 -20.71
N GLU A 85 -5.34 -1.75 -20.04
CA GLU A 85 -5.82 -2.36 -18.80
C GLU A 85 -6.08 -3.87 -18.96
N ASN A 86 -6.21 -4.35 -20.21
CA ASN A 86 -6.39 -5.76 -20.56
C ASN A 86 -5.11 -6.62 -20.50
N ALA A 87 -3.91 -6.04 -20.43
CA ALA A 87 -2.66 -6.81 -20.47
C ALA A 87 -2.23 -7.40 -19.10
N VAL A 88 -2.87 -6.99 -18.01
CA VAL A 88 -2.45 -7.28 -16.62
C VAL A 88 -2.63 -8.76 -16.24
N GLU A 89 -3.55 -9.48 -16.89
CA GLU A 89 -3.87 -10.87 -16.55
C GLU A 89 -2.80 -11.89 -16.98
N SER A 90 -1.85 -11.49 -17.84
CA SER A 90 -0.93 -12.43 -18.51
C SER A 90 0.41 -12.68 -17.81
N HIS A 91 0.80 -11.87 -16.81
CA HIS A 91 2.19 -11.86 -16.34
C HIS A 91 2.52 -12.74 -15.13
N LEU A 92 1.53 -13.32 -14.45
CA LEU A 92 1.80 -14.21 -13.29
C LEU A 92 2.02 -15.68 -13.67
N GLY A 93 1.97 -16.02 -14.96
CA GLY A 93 1.94 -17.41 -15.40
C GLY A 93 0.73 -18.17 -14.81
N PRO A 94 0.56 -19.45 -15.16
CA PRO A 94 -0.42 -20.28 -14.48
C PRO A 94 0.00 -20.47 -13.02
N ILE A 95 -0.62 -19.72 -12.11
CA ILE A 95 -0.50 -19.97 -10.68
C ILE A 95 -1.24 -21.28 -10.40
N ASP A 96 -0.55 -22.23 -9.77
CA ASP A 96 -1.17 -23.45 -9.26
C ASP A 96 -2.40 -23.08 -8.41
N GLU A 97 -3.54 -23.72 -8.64
CA GLU A 97 -4.77 -23.44 -7.89
C GLU A 97 -4.53 -23.60 -6.37
N ALA A 98 -3.64 -24.52 -5.96
CA ALA A 98 -3.22 -24.65 -4.57
C ALA A 98 -2.49 -23.40 -4.06
N ALA A 99 -1.57 -22.84 -4.85
CA ALA A 99 -0.85 -21.62 -4.51
C ALA A 99 -1.77 -20.38 -4.46
N SER A 100 -2.85 -20.37 -5.27
CA SER A 100 -3.81 -19.26 -5.32
C SER A 100 -4.59 -19.04 -4.01
N LYS A 101 -4.77 -20.11 -3.22
CA LYS A 101 -5.51 -20.11 -1.94
C LYS A 101 -4.63 -19.79 -0.73
N VAL A 102 -3.33 -19.55 -0.94
CA VAL A 102 -2.40 -19.13 0.12
C VAL A 102 -2.83 -17.76 0.64
N LEU A 103 -3.02 -17.65 1.95
CA LEU A 103 -3.32 -16.38 2.62
C LEU A 103 -2.04 -15.59 2.88
N VAL A 104 -2.07 -14.30 2.56
CA VAL A 104 -1.01 -13.34 2.84
C VAL A 104 -1.56 -12.14 3.61
N PRO A 105 -0.72 -11.35 4.30
CA PRO A 105 -1.18 -10.11 4.93
C PRO A 105 -1.81 -9.17 3.90
N ARG A 106 -2.97 -8.61 4.26
CA ARG A 106 -3.72 -7.68 3.42
C ARG A 106 -3.05 -6.31 3.31
N PHE A 107 -2.36 -5.89 4.36
CA PHE A 107 -1.71 -4.59 4.41
C PHE A 107 -0.20 -4.74 4.25
N ALA A 108 0.37 -3.90 3.38
CA ALA A 108 1.80 -3.79 3.15
C ALA A 108 2.25 -2.33 3.25
N ILE A 109 3.55 -2.10 3.43
CA ILE A 109 4.16 -0.77 3.38
C ILE A 109 4.79 -0.59 2.00
N CYS A 110 4.63 0.58 1.39
CA CYS A 110 5.23 0.87 0.10
C CYS A 110 6.76 1.03 0.20
N GLU A 111 7.51 0.21 -0.54
CA GLU A 111 8.99 0.22 -0.61
C GLU A 111 9.59 1.41 -1.34
N ASN A 112 8.78 2.17 -2.07
CA ASN A 112 9.30 3.37 -2.73
C ASN A 112 9.71 4.38 -1.66
N ASP A 113 10.97 4.82 -1.71
CA ASP A 113 11.63 5.62 -0.67
C ASP A 113 10.87 6.90 -0.30
N THR A 114 10.19 7.52 -1.26
CA THR A 114 9.41 8.75 -1.04
C THR A 114 7.97 8.51 -0.59
N CYS A 115 7.51 7.25 -0.53
CA CYS A 115 6.12 6.92 -0.23
C CYS A 115 5.93 6.44 1.22
N GLY A 116 6.48 5.28 1.60
CA GLY A 116 6.35 4.70 2.94
C GLY A 116 4.93 4.46 3.47
N LYS A 117 3.88 4.68 2.66
CA LYS A 117 2.49 4.54 3.10
C LYS A 117 2.08 3.08 3.22
N MET A 118 1.26 2.77 4.22
CA MET A 118 0.55 1.50 4.31
C MET A 118 -0.61 1.47 3.30
N PHE A 119 -0.82 0.35 2.63
CA PHE A 119 -1.88 0.18 1.64
C PHE A 119 -2.44 -1.25 1.66
N ASP A 120 -3.69 -1.40 1.20
CA ASP A 120 -4.33 -2.70 1.00
C ASP A 120 -3.91 -3.27 -0.36
N VAL A 121 -3.21 -4.40 -0.34
CA VAL A 121 -2.63 -5.04 -1.53
C VAL A 121 -3.69 -5.53 -2.52
N SER A 122 -4.93 -5.75 -2.07
CA SER A 122 -6.06 -6.11 -2.95
C SER A 122 -6.66 -4.92 -3.69
N SER A 123 -6.33 -3.70 -3.26
CA SER A 123 -6.83 -2.44 -3.82
C SER A 123 -5.75 -1.63 -4.56
N ASN A 124 -4.56 -2.22 -4.77
CA ASN A 124 -3.40 -1.57 -5.40
C ASN A 124 -3.53 -1.40 -6.93
N SER A 125 -4.76 -1.35 -7.47
CA SER A 125 -5.02 -1.12 -8.89
C SER A 125 -4.68 0.31 -9.30
N GLY A 126 -4.91 1.27 -8.42
CA GLY A 126 -4.67 2.70 -8.67
C GLY A 126 -3.18 3.06 -8.74
N ARG A 127 -2.82 3.94 -9.68
CA ARG A 127 -1.49 4.57 -9.73
C ARG A 127 -1.34 5.66 -8.67
N LEU A 128 -1.58 5.31 -7.40
CA LEU A 128 -1.64 6.24 -6.27
C LEU A 128 -0.26 6.54 -5.66
N CYS A 129 0.73 5.68 -5.91
CA CYS A 129 2.09 5.91 -5.44
C CYS A 129 2.79 6.93 -6.33
N ARG A 130 3.22 8.04 -5.74
CA ARG A 130 4.19 8.94 -6.38
C ARG A 130 5.60 8.47 -6.04
N ARG A 131 6.46 8.37 -7.04
CA ARG A 131 7.88 8.07 -6.84
C ARG A 131 8.73 8.78 -7.89
N HIS A 132 10.00 8.96 -7.56
CA HIS A 132 11.03 9.32 -8.53
C HIS A 132 11.68 8.05 -9.10
N LEU A 133 12.04 8.10 -10.38
CA LEU A 133 12.80 7.02 -11.05
C LEU A 133 14.30 7.33 -11.09
N GLY A 134 14.65 8.61 -10.95
CA GLY A 134 16.03 9.08 -10.91
C GLY A 134 16.61 8.98 -9.50
N SER A 135 17.79 9.54 -9.36
CA SER A 135 18.47 9.75 -8.08
C SER A 135 18.46 11.23 -7.74
N ILE A 136 18.67 11.57 -6.47
CA ILE A 136 19.05 12.92 -6.10
C ILE A 136 20.41 13.21 -6.77
N MET A 137 20.60 14.44 -7.25
CA MET A 137 21.84 14.92 -7.84
C MET A 137 22.10 16.37 -7.41
N ILE A 138 23.37 16.78 -7.45
CA ILE A 138 23.79 18.14 -7.10
C ILE A 138 23.41 19.10 -8.23
N PHE A 139 22.63 20.12 -7.92
CA PHE A 139 22.35 21.23 -8.82
C PHE A 139 23.46 22.28 -8.72
N LYS A 140 24.48 22.15 -9.57
CA LYS A 140 25.71 22.99 -9.54
C LYS A 140 25.48 24.49 -9.66
N LEU A 141 24.32 24.92 -10.17
CA LEU A 141 23.99 26.33 -10.35
C LEU A 141 23.25 26.94 -9.15
N ALA A 142 22.96 26.17 -8.11
CA ALA A 142 22.28 26.66 -6.92
C ALA A 142 23.12 27.74 -6.20
N ALA A 143 22.43 28.75 -5.67
CA ALA A 143 23.09 29.88 -5.02
C ALA A 143 23.83 29.47 -3.74
N CYS A 144 23.31 28.47 -3.00
CA CYS A 144 23.95 27.88 -1.82
C CYS A 144 25.39 27.40 -2.07
N TRP A 145 25.76 27.03 -3.30
CA TRP A 145 27.10 26.57 -3.64
C TRP A 145 28.10 27.70 -3.92
N LYS A 146 27.65 28.95 -4.13
CA LYS A 146 28.54 30.07 -4.48
C LYS A 146 29.60 30.39 -3.42
N GLN A 147 29.31 30.09 -2.15
CA GLN A 147 30.25 30.27 -1.04
C GLN A 147 31.27 29.13 -0.93
N HIS A 148 30.96 27.96 -1.51
CA HIS A 148 31.79 26.77 -1.54
C HIS A 148 32.54 26.60 -2.86
N ASN A 149 32.66 27.70 -3.62
CA ASN A 149 33.29 27.77 -4.94
C ASN A 149 34.83 27.72 -4.85
N THR A 150 35.37 26.73 -4.13
CA THR A 150 36.78 26.36 -4.20
C THR A 150 36.91 25.35 -5.32
N GLU A 151 37.86 25.57 -6.23
CA GLU A 151 38.13 24.76 -7.44
C GLU A 151 38.38 23.26 -7.15
N GLU A 152 38.46 22.88 -5.88
CA GLU A 152 38.50 21.52 -5.36
C GLU A 152 37.09 20.91 -5.21
N TRP A 153 36.61 20.26 -6.26
CA TRP A 153 35.42 19.39 -6.25
C TRP A 153 35.58 18.10 -5.40
N THR A 154 36.53 18.08 -4.46
CA THR A 154 36.75 16.98 -3.52
C THR A 154 35.83 17.06 -2.30
N PHE A 155 34.97 18.07 -2.23
CA PHE A 155 34.02 18.26 -1.14
C PHE A 155 32.92 17.20 -1.19
N ASP A 156 32.71 16.49 -0.07
CA ASP A 156 31.65 15.50 0.04
C ASP A 156 30.29 16.20 0.23
N TYR A 157 29.72 16.67 -0.88
CA TYR A 157 28.42 17.35 -0.91
C TYR A 157 27.32 16.52 -0.26
N TRP A 158 27.42 15.18 -0.27
CA TRP A 158 26.39 14.32 0.31
C TRP A 158 26.23 14.51 1.82
N HIS A 159 27.28 14.94 2.51
CA HIS A 159 27.22 15.32 3.93
C HIS A 159 26.15 16.39 4.21
N TYR A 160 25.89 17.26 3.24
CA TYR A 160 24.95 18.38 3.36
C TYR A 160 23.55 18.08 2.82
N SER A 161 23.31 16.86 2.33
CA SER A 161 22.00 16.50 1.73
C SER A 161 20.85 16.52 2.74
N GLU A 162 21.16 16.33 4.03
CA GLU A 162 20.18 16.41 5.13
C GLU A 162 20.06 17.82 5.72
N GLU A 163 21.00 18.72 5.41
CA GLU A 163 20.99 20.09 5.92
C GLU A 163 20.03 20.97 5.12
N TYR A 164 19.02 21.51 5.79
CA TYR A 164 17.98 22.34 5.17
C TYR A 164 18.54 23.53 4.36
N ALA A 165 19.64 24.12 4.82
CA ALA A 165 20.30 25.26 4.16
C ALA A 165 20.86 24.93 2.76
N TYR A 166 21.11 23.66 2.47
CA TYR A 166 21.68 23.21 1.20
C TYR A 166 20.68 22.45 0.33
N ARG A 167 19.41 22.38 0.74
CA ARG A 167 18.38 21.62 0.04
C ARG A 167 18.15 22.08 -1.39
N GLU A 168 18.19 23.39 -1.65
CA GLU A 168 18.11 23.98 -3.00
C GLU A 168 19.29 23.58 -3.91
N GLY A 169 20.35 23.06 -3.30
CA GLY A 169 21.54 22.55 -3.97
C GLY A 169 21.37 21.15 -4.55
N PHE A 170 20.24 20.50 -4.32
CA PHE A 170 19.94 19.15 -4.78
C PHE A 170 18.63 19.11 -5.59
N MET A 171 18.54 18.19 -6.54
CA MET A 171 17.32 17.97 -7.33
C MET A 171 17.23 16.51 -7.77
N TRP A 172 16.04 16.06 -8.16
CA TRP A 172 15.85 14.73 -8.73
C TRP A 172 16.19 14.69 -10.22
N SER A 173 17.09 13.79 -10.63
CA SER A 173 17.53 13.68 -12.03
C SER A 173 16.44 13.27 -13.03
N CYS A 174 15.26 12.85 -12.55
CA CYS A 174 14.15 12.44 -13.41
C CYS A 174 13.14 13.54 -13.71
N CYS A 175 13.20 14.70 -13.03
CA CYS A 175 12.23 15.77 -13.24
C CYS A 175 12.71 17.17 -12.79
N ASP A 176 13.95 17.29 -12.35
CA ASP A 176 14.56 18.52 -11.83
C ASP A 176 13.78 19.14 -10.66
N ALA A 177 12.95 18.35 -9.96
CA ALA A 177 12.19 18.79 -8.80
C ALA A 177 13.03 18.72 -7.52
N ASP A 178 12.63 19.50 -6.53
CA ASP A 178 13.27 19.53 -5.21
C ASP A 178 13.29 18.15 -4.53
N PRO A 179 14.24 17.88 -3.63
CA PRO A 179 14.35 16.60 -2.91
C PRO A 179 13.09 16.20 -2.15
N ASP A 180 12.32 17.19 -1.67
CA ASP A 180 11.02 17.02 -1.00
C ASP A 180 9.88 16.53 -1.90
N ASN A 181 10.05 16.64 -3.21
CA ASN A 181 8.96 16.35 -4.11
C ASN A 181 8.54 14.88 -3.93
N PRO A 182 7.24 14.58 -3.72
CA PRO A 182 6.79 13.23 -3.39
C PRO A 182 7.00 12.23 -4.54
N GLY A 183 7.27 12.70 -5.75
CA GLY A 183 7.55 11.87 -6.93
C GLY A 183 6.95 12.46 -8.20
N CYS A 184 7.70 12.40 -9.31
CA CYS A 184 7.22 12.84 -10.62
C CYS A 184 6.43 11.78 -11.40
N ARG A 185 6.48 10.50 -11.00
CA ARG A 185 5.74 9.41 -11.65
C ARG A 185 4.69 8.81 -10.73
N LYS A 186 3.52 8.55 -11.30
CA LYS A 186 2.43 7.81 -10.65
C LYS A 186 2.52 6.32 -11.01
N THR A 187 2.65 5.48 -10.00
CA THR A 187 2.82 4.03 -10.10
C THR A 187 1.93 3.32 -9.08
N ARG A 188 1.82 2.00 -9.17
CA ARG A 188 1.29 1.18 -8.08
C ARG A 188 2.29 1.15 -6.92
N HIS A 189 1.81 0.90 -5.71
CA HIS A 189 2.70 0.71 -4.57
C HIS A 189 3.49 -0.60 -4.74
N ARG A 190 4.76 -0.58 -4.32
CA ARG A 190 5.62 -1.77 -4.25
C ARG A 190 5.53 -2.35 -2.84
N SER A 191 5.02 -3.56 -2.71
CA SER A 191 4.75 -4.17 -1.40
C SER A 191 6.02 -4.59 -0.66
N ARG A 192 6.23 -4.08 0.56
CA ARG A 192 7.03 -4.71 1.62
C ARG A 192 6.10 -5.19 2.70
N TYR A 193 6.23 -6.44 3.12
CA TYR A 193 5.49 -6.89 4.29
C TYR A 193 6.27 -6.64 5.59
N PRO A 194 5.60 -6.27 6.70
CA PRO A 194 6.27 -6.01 7.97
C PRO A 194 7.12 -7.19 8.48
N GLN A 195 6.70 -8.43 8.24
CA GLN A 195 7.46 -9.61 8.65
C GLN A 195 8.81 -9.76 7.91
N ASP A 196 8.97 -9.12 6.76
CA ASP A 196 10.22 -9.16 5.99
C ASP A 196 11.23 -8.13 6.52
N LEU A 197 10.75 -7.01 7.10
CA LEU A 197 11.60 -6.03 7.80
C LEU A 197 12.32 -6.66 9.01
N ALA A 198 11.63 -7.49 9.77
CA ALA A 198 12.18 -8.15 10.96
C ALA A 198 13.36 -9.10 10.63
N LYS A 199 13.45 -9.57 9.38
CA LYS A 199 14.52 -10.47 8.93
C LYS A 199 15.74 -9.71 8.41
N SER A 200 15.58 -8.51 7.86
CA SER A 200 16.69 -7.75 7.27
C SER A 200 17.68 -7.16 8.29
N HIS A 201 17.31 -7.07 9.58
CA HIS A 201 18.17 -6.54 10.64
C HIS A 201 19.06 -7.58 11.33
N ARG A 202 19.11 -8.82 10.84
CA ARG A 202 19.90 -9.92 11.43
C ARG A 202 21.23 -10.22 10.71
N TYR A 203 21.60 -9.39 9.74
CA TYR A 203 22.85 -9.47 8.97
C TYR A 203 23.57 -8.12 9.05
#